data_AF-A0A7W7S118-F1
#
_entry.id   AF-A0A7W7S118-F1
#
_cell.length_a   1.000
_cell.length_b   1.000
_cell.length_c   1.000
_cell.angle_alpha   90.00
_cell.angle_beta   90.00
_cell.angle_gamma   90.00
#
_symmetry.space_group_name_H-M   'P 1'
#
loop_
_entity.id
_entity.type
_entity.pdbx_description
1 polymer ?
#
loop_
_entity_poly.entity_id
_entity_poly.type
_entity_poly.pdbx_seq_one_letter_code
_entity_poly.pdbx_strand_id
1 'polypeptide(L)' 'MLVPYKGRGKPQSQKTANSAQAKLRGPGERANAVLKTWRILRKLRCCPLRAGQLVKAILTLQMREAG' A
#
# COMPACT_ATOMS: atom_id res chain seq x y z
N MET A 1 12.55 7.50 -10.60
CA MET A 1 12.20 6.34 -9.76
C MET A 1 13.20 6.28 -8.60
N LEU A 2 12.87 6.88 -7.45
CA LEU A 2 13.73 6.81 -6.27
C LEU A 2 13.54 5.41 -5.65
N VAL A 3 14.61 4.64 -5.48
CA VAL A 3 14.53 3.28 -4.92
C VAL A 3 14.59 3.39 -3.39
N PRO A 4 13.61 2.85 -2.65
CA PRO A 4 13.63 2.95 -1.20
C PRO A 4 14.82 2.16 -0.65
N TYR A 5 15.50 2.73 0.35
CA TYR A 5 16.55 2.02 1.07
C TYR A 5 15.94 0.78 1.74
N LYS A 6 16.54 -0.41 1.57
CA LYS A 6 16.11 -1.72 2.13
C LYS A 6 17.02 -2.20 3.27
N GLY A 7 16.50 -3.00 4.22
CA GLY A 7 17.23 -3.46 5.42
C GLY A 7 16.64 -2.98 6.77
N ARG A 8 16.92 -3.70 7.87
CA ARG A 8 16.58 -3.32 9.27
C ARG A 8 17.74 -2.52 9.89
N GLY A 9 17.46 -1.61 10.82
CA GLY A 9 18.51 -0.83 11.53
C GLY A 9 19.02 0.42 10.79
N LYS A 10 18.24 0.99 9.86
CA LYS A 10 18.69 2.14 9.07
C LYS A 10 18.84 3.43 9.90
N PRO A 11 19.83 4.27 9.57
CA PRO A 11 19.95 5.60 10.14
C PRO A 11 18.68 6.43 9.88
N GLN A 12 18.40 7.36 10.78
CA GLN A 12 17.14 8.13 10.79
C GLN A 12 16.92 8.91 9.48
N SER A 13 17.99 9.42 8.86
CA SER A 13 17.96 10.10 7.57
C SER A 13 17.36 9.26 6.44
N GLN A 14 17.71 7.96 6.37
CA GLN A 14 17.19 7.04 5.36
C GLN A 14 15.72 6.67 5.63
N LYS A 15 15.30 6.60 6.90
CA LYS A 15 13.88 6.41 7.25
C LYS A 15 13.06 7.62 6.81
N THR A 16 13.54 8.83 7.09
CA THR A 16 12.88 10.08 6.69
C THR A 16 12.79 10.19 5.16
N ALA A 17 13.86 9.85 4.43
CA ALA A 17 13.86 9.82 2.97
C ALA A 17 12.82 8.81 2.42
N ASN A 18 12.74 7.60 2.99
CA ASN A 18 11.72 6.62 2.60
C ASN A 18 10.29 7.10 2.91
N SER A 19 10.08 7.80 4.03
CA SER A 19 8.78 8.37 4.39
C SER A 19 8.37 9.52 3.47
N ALA A 20 9.31 10.41 3.12
CA ALA A 20 9.09 11.46 2.12
C ALA A 20 8.77 10.85 0.76
N GLN A 21 9.51 9.82 0.35
CA GLN A 21 9.25 9.09 -0.88
C GLN A 21 7.88 8.39 -0.87
N ALA A 22 7.45 7.84 0.27
CA ALA A 22 6.10 7.27 0.42
C ALA A 22 5.00 8.35 0.33
N LYS A 23 5.26 9.55 0.85
CA LYS A 23 4.40 10.74 0.67
C LYS A 23 4.40 11.26 -0.77
N LEU A 24 5.37 10.90 -1.61
CA LEU A 24 5.36 11.28 -3.03
C LEU A 24 4.70 10.23 -3.94
N ARG A 25 4.35 9.04 -3.44
CA ARG A 25 3.63 8.04 -4.24
C ARG A 25 2.26 8.55 -4.65
N GLY A 26 1.93 8.35 -5.93
CA GLY A 26 0.59 8.61 -6.45
C GLY A 26 -0.47 7.72 -5.78
N PRO A 27 -1.76 8.12 -5.82
CA PRO A 27 -2.84 7.39 -5.16
C PRO A 27 -2.91 5.91 -5.57
N GLY A 28 -2.64 5.57 -6.83
CA GLY A 28 -2.61 4.18 -7.30
C GLY A 28 -1.46 3.35 -6.72
N GLU A 29 -0.27 3.92 -6.57
CA GLU A 29 0.88 3.23 -5.96
C GLU A 29 0.72 3.05 -4.45
N ARG A 30 0.07 4.01 -3.78
CA ARG A 30 -0.30 3.88 -2.36
C ARG A 30 -1.32 2.79 -2.15
N ALA A 31 -2.40 2.77 -2.96
CA ALA A 31 -3.38 1.70 -2.91
C ALA A 31 -2.72 0.32 -3.11
N ASN A 32 -1.85 0.18 -4.12
CA ASN A 32 -1.12 -1.07 -4.35
C ASN A 32 -0.18 -1.45 -3.17
N ALA A 33 0.46 -0.47 -2.53
CA ALA A 33 1.30 -0.72 -1.36
C ALA A 33 0.49 -1.23 -0.16
N VAL A 34 -0.69 -0.65 0.09
CA VAL A 34 -1.63 -1.09 1.13
C VAL A 34 -2.16 -2.49 0.82
N LEU A 35 -2.53 -2.76 -0.43
CA LEU A 35 -2.99 -4.10 -0.82
C LEU A 35 -1.91 -5.18 -0.64
N LYS A 36 -0.63 -4.83 -0.86
CA LYS A 36 0.49 -5.75 -0.62
C LYS A 36 0.71 -6.07 0.87
N THR A 37 0.28 -5.22 1.80
CA THR A 37 0.35 -5.53 3.24
C THR A 37 -0.80 -6.44 3.69
N TRP A 38 -1.89 -6.49 2.94
CA TRP A 38 -3.08 -7.27 3.29
C TRP A 38 -2.87 -8.76 3.09
N ARG A 39 -2.47 -9.45 4.17
CA ARG A 39 -2.36 -10.92 4.22
C ARG A 39 -3.68 -11.64 3.97
N ILE A 40 -4.83 -10.98 4.20
CA ILE A 40 -6.16 -11.54 3.95
C ILE A 40 -6.38 -11.85 2.46
N LEU A 41 -5.82 -11.03 1.55
CA LEU A 41 -5.90 -11.27 0.11
C LEU A 41 -5.13 -12.52 -0.33
N ARG A 42 -4.12 -12.97 0.45
CA ARG A 42 -3.43 -14.24 0.15
C ARG A 42 -4.26 -15.47 0.47
N LYS A 43 -5.24 -15.37 1.38
CA LYS A 43 -6.12 -16.47 1.76
C LYS A 43 -7.42 -16.49 0.95
N LEU A 44 -7.71 -15.41 0.22
CA LEU A 44 -8.91 -15.29 -0.59
C LEU A 44 -8.82 -16.22 -1.82
N ARG A 45 -9.53 -17.35 -1.78
CA ARG A 45 -9.74 -18.23 -2.94
C ARG A 45 -11.04 -17.86 -3.62
N CYS A 46 -11.02 -16.86 -4.51
CA CYS A 46 -12.18 -16.48 -5.32
C CYS A 46 -11.73 -16.04 -6.72
N CYS A 47 -12.67 -15.90 -7.65
CA CYS A 47 -12.40 -15.36 -8.98
C CYS A 47 -11.74 -13.96 -8.86
N PRO A 48 -10.70 -13.66 -9.66
CA PRO A 48 -9.96 -12.39 -9.55
C PRO A 48 -10.85 -11.16 -9.74
N LEU A 49 -11.94 -11.30 -10.52
CA LEU A 49 -12.96 -10.26 -10.70
C LEU A 49 -13.66 -9.90 -9.37
N ARG A 50 -14.10 -10.91 -8.60
CA ARG A 50 -14.78 -10.69 -7.30
C ARG A 50 -13.79 -10.18 -6.24
N ALA A 51 -12.56 -10.66 -6.27
CA ALA A 51 -11.48 -10.15 -5.42
C ALA A 51 -11.20 -8.66 -5.69
N GLY A 52 -11.15 -8.27 -6.97
CA GLY A 52 -11.00 -6.86 -7.37
C GLY A 52 -12.17 -5.98 -6.91
N GLN A 53 -13.40 -6.47 -6.98
CA GLN A 53 -14.59 -5.77 -6.48
C GLN A 53 -14.53 -5.55 -4.95
N LEU A 54 -14.15 -6.59 -4.18
CA LEU A 54 -13.96 -6.48 -2.73
C LEU A 54 -12.87 -5.48 -2.36
N VAL A 55 -11.73 -5.55 -3.04
CA VAL A 55 -10.63 -4.60 -2.86
C VAL A 55 -11.07 -3.17 -3.14
N LYS A 56 -11.83 -2.94 -4.21
CA LYS A 56 -12.36 -1.63 -4.56
C LYS A 56 -13.31 -1.10 -3.48
N ALA A 57 -14.19 -1.94 -2.97
CA ALA A 57 -15.11 -1.58 -1.89
C ALA A 57 -14.35 -1.17 -0.61
N ILE A 58 -13.36 -1.96 -0.19
CA ILE A 58 -12.57 -1.65 1.01
C ILE A 58 -11.75 -0.36 0.80
N LEU A 59 -11.19 -0.16 -0.40
CA LEU A 59 -10.48 1.07 -0.73
C LEU A 59 -11.41 2.29 -0.67
N THR A 60 -12.64 2.20 -1.21
CA THR A 60 -13.63 3.27 -1.12
C THR A 60 -14.00 3.59 0.32
N LEU A 61 -14.17 2.59 1.18
CA LEU A 61 -14.41 2.80 2.62
C LEU A 61 -13.21 3.49 3.29
N GLN A 62 -11.99 3.02 3.06
CA GLN A 62 -10.78 3.65 3.62
C GLN A 62 -10.60 5.10 3.18
N MET A 63 -10.92 5.43 1.92
CA MET A 63 -10.86 6.80 1.42
C MET A 63 -11.96 7.69 2.04
N ARG A 64 -13.07 7.10 2.46
CA ARG A 64 -14.20 7.80 3.12
C ARG A 64 -13.97 8.01 4.60
N GLU A 65 -13.23 7.12 5.26
CA GLU A 65 -12.79 7.25 6.66
C GLU A 65 -11.56 8.17 6.82
N ALA A 66 -10.75 8.31 5.76
CA ALA A 66 -9.53 9.13 5.78
C ALA A 66 -9.74 10.59 5.33
N GLY A 67 -10.96 10.97 4.95
CA GLY A 67 -11.36 12.34 4.61
C GLY A 67 -12.26 12.91 5.69
#